data_AF-A0A2T9YMW8-F1
#
_entry.id   AF-A0A2T9YMW8-F1
#
_cell.length_a   1.000
_cell.length_b   1.000
_cell.length_c   1.000
_cell.angle_alpha   90.00
_cell.angle_beta   90.00
_cell.angle_gamma   90.00
#
_symmetry.space_group_name_H-M   'P 1'
#
loop_
_entity.id
_entity.type
_entity.pdbx_description
1 polymer ?
#
loop_
_entity_poly.entity_id
_entity_poly.type
_entity_poly.pdbx_seq_one_letter_code
_entity_poly.pdbx_strand_id
1 'polypeptide(L)'
;MNFLRNALFKANYLNKISLYRCYSTPVVKSSVTVGTRLAGINYRVDKEEVFAKEDSEYPDWLWTLLDEAPKDQIPLRKQIKIDNIDKIKRANFMKAKKK
;
A
#
# COMPACT_ATOMS: atom_id res chain seq x y z
N MET A 1 -6.01 -10.73 -56.42
CA MET A 1 -7.18 -10.77 -55.51
C MET A 1 -6.70 -11.02 -54.10
N ASN A 2 -7.16 -10.23 -53.11
CA ASN A 2 -6.98 -10.43 -51.64
C ASN A 2 -6.02 -9.50 -50.86
N PHE A 3 -5.68 -8.31 -51.36
CA PHE A 3 -5.04 -7.27 -50.52
C PHE A 3 -6.02 -6.29 -49.83
N LEU A 4 -7.33 -6.57 -49.88
CA LEU A 4 -8.36 -5.71 -49.27
C LEU A 4 -9.25 -6.43 -48.24
N ARG A 5 -8.91 -7.66 -47.81
CA ARG A 5 -9.70 -8.36 -46.75
C ARG A 5 -9.15 -8.17 -45.33
N ASN A 6 -7.90 -7.71 -45.17
CA ASN A 6 -7.24 -7.63 -43.86
C ASN A 6 -7.23 -6.23 -43.22
N ALA A 7 -7.87 -5.22 -43.83
CA ALA A 7 -8.00 -3.90 -43.22
C ALA A 7 -9.24 -3.79 -42.31
N LEU A 8 -10.33 -4.49 -42.64
CA LEU A 8 -11.59 -4.41 -41.89
C LEU A 8 -11.61 -5.24 -40.59
N PHE A 9 -10.72 -6.22 -40.44
CA PHE A 9 -10.63 -6.98 -39.18
C PHE A 9 -9.81 -6.27 -38.10
N LYS A 10 -8.85 -5.40 -38.49
CA LYS A 10 -8.03 -4.62 -37.55
C LYS A 10 -8.71 -3.31 -37.09
N ALA A 11 -9.60 -2.75 -37.91
CA ALA A 11 -10.41 -1.59 -37.54
C ALA A 11 -11.48 -1.90 -36.48
N ASN A 12 -11.92 -3.16 -36.37
CA ASN A 12 -12.93 -3.57 -35.38
C ASN A 12 -12.35 -3.92 -34.00
N TYR A 13 -11.04 -4.14 -33.88
CA TYR A 13 -10.41 -4.47 -32.60
C TYR A 13 -9.98 -3.23 -31.80
N LEU A 14 -9.73 -2.10 -32.48
CA LEU A 14 -9.34 -0.85 -31.83
C LEU A 14 -10.55 -0.02 -31.34
N ASN A 15 -11.74 -0.20 -31.92
CA ASN A 15 -12.97 0.39 -31.39
C ASN A 15 -13.50 -0.31 -30.13
N LYS A 16 -13.09 -1.57 -29.88
CA LYS A 16 -13.52 -2.32 -28.69
C LYS A 16 -12.72 -1.95 -27.44
N ILE A 17 -11.44 -1.59 -27.58
CA ILE A 17 -10.56 -1.23 -26.46
C ILE A 17 -10.92 0.14 -25.85
N SER A 18 -11.50 1.05 -26.65
CA SER A 18 -11.93 2.38 -26.19
C SER A 18 -13.12 2.36 -25.21
N LEU A 19 -13.89 1.28 -25.12
CA LEU A 19 -15.07 1.19 -24.25
C LEU A 19 -14.76 0.68 -22.84
N TYR A 20 -13.49 0.47 -22.50
CA TYR A 20 -13.05 0.11 -21.14
C TYR A 20 -12.10 1.14 -20.52
N ARG A 21 -11.91 2.30 -21.16
CA ARG A 21 -11.05 3.39 -20.64
C ARG A 21 -11.78 4.35 -19.67
N CYS A 22 -12.95 3.98 -19.17
CA CYS A 22 -13.70 4.80 -18.24
C CYS A 22 -14.51 3.94 -17.27
N TYR A 23 -13.81 3.34 -16.32
CA TYR A 23 -14.25 3.34 -14.93
C TYR A 23 -12.97 3.40 -14.11
N SER A 24 -12.51 4.62 -13.82
CA SER A 24 -11.53 4.82 -12.76
C SER A 24 -12.22 4.36 -11.48
N THR A 25 -12.09 3.09 -11.14
CA THR A 25 -12.59 2.58 -9.87
C THR A 25 -11.98 3.44 -8.78
N PRO A 26 -12.77 4.11 -7.94
CA PRO A 26 -12.20 4.89 -6.85
C PRO A 26 -11.27 3.96 -6.08
N VAL A 27 -10.04 4.42 -5.82
CA VAL A 27 -9.09 3.65 -5.03
C VAL A 27 -9.76 3.43 -3.68
N VAL A 28 -10.13 2.17 -3.42
CA VAL A 28 -10.74 1.76 -2.18
C VAL A 28 -9.71 2.01 -1.08
N LYS A 29 -9.96 3.00 -0.21
CA LYS A 29 -9.00 3.44 0.82
C LYS A 29 -8.83 2.40 1.92
N SER A 30 -9.92 1.79 2.37
CA SER A 30 -9.93 0.76 3.39
C SER A 30 -10.42 -0.59 2.86
N SER A 31 -9.84 -1.67 3.38
CA SER A 31 -10.28 -3.04 3.05
C SER A 31 -11.54 -3.48 3.81
N VAL A 32 -11.93 -2.73 4.85
CA VAL A 32 -13.02 -3.08 5.77
C VAL A 32 -14.19 -2.14 5.54
N THR A 33 -15.39 -2.70 5.35
CA THR A 33 -16.60 -1.89 5.17
C THR A 33 -17.07 -1.26 6.49
N VAL A 34 -17.80 -0.16 6.37
CA VAL A 34 -18.45 0.54 7.48
C VAL A 34 -19.38 -0.41 8.24
N GLY A 35 -19.42 -0.32 9.57
CA GLY A 35 -20.25 -1.15 10.43
C GLY A 35 -19.71 -2.57 10.67
N THR A 36 -18.54 -2.92 10.14
CA THR A 36 -17.92 -4.21 10.43
C THR A 36 -17.51 -4.27 11.90
N ARG A 37 -17.92 -5.34 12.59
CA ARG A 37 -17.51 -5.61 13.99
C ARG A 37 -16.01 -5.88 14.05
N LEU A 38 -15.28 -5.07 14.81
CA LEU A 38 -13.84 -5.24 15.02
C LEU A 38 -13.58 -6.13 16.24
N ALA A 39 -13.46 -7.44 15.98
CA ALA A 39 -13.21 -8.42 17.03
C ALA A 39 -11.83 -8.21 17.69
N GLY A 40 -11.75 -8.40 19.00
CA GLY A 40 -10.49 -8.38 19.75
C GLY A 40 -9.92 -7.00 20.10
N ILE A 41 -10.57 -5.89 19.71
CA ILE A 41 -10.14 -4.54 20.10
C ILE A 41 -10.48 -4.23 21.56
N ASN A 42 -11.67 -4.63 22.01
CA ASN A 42 -12.08 -4.41 23.40
C ASN A 42 -11.46 -5.45 24.33
N TYR A 43 -10.81 -4.94 25.37
CA TYR A 43 -10.23 -5.75 26.44
C TYR A 43 -11.04 -5.71 27.74
N ARG A 44 -12.09 -4.86 27.80
CA ARG A 44 -13.00 -4.76 28.96
C ARG A 44 -14.30 -5.48 28.66
N VAL A 45 -14.83 -6.19 29.66
CA VAL A 45 -16.06 -6.99 29.54
C VAL A 45 -17.31 -6.11 29.42
N ASP A 46 -17.36 -5.00 30.17
CA ASP A 46 -18.56 -4.15 30.25
C ASP A 46 -18.65 -3.09 29.13
N LYS A 47 -17.78 -3.17 28.11
CA LYS A 47 -17.75 -2.18 27.03
C LYS A 47 -18.36 -2.74 25.75
N GLU A 48 -19.13 -1.90 25.09
CA GLU A 48 -19.72 -2.19 23.77
C GLU A 48 -18.66 -2.44 22.71
N GLU A 49 -18.97 -3.33 21.78
CA GLU A 49 -18.13 -3.72 20.66
C GLU A 49 -17.82 -2.55 19.73
N VAL A 50 -16.57 -2.46 19.27
CA VAL A 50 -16.14 -1.40 18.35
C VAL A 50 -16.52 -1.79 16.92
N PHE A 51 -17.22 -0.88 16.25
CA PHE A 51 -17.56 -1.01 14.82
C PHE A 51 -16.68 -0.09 13.97
N ALA A 52 -16.38 -0.54 12.75
CA ALA A 52 -15.69 0.28 11.76
C ALA A 52 -16.55 1.48 11.35
N LYS A 53 -15.93 2.67 11.30
CA LYS A 53 -16.56 3.92 10.86
C LYS A 53 -16.33 4.14 9.36
N GLU A 54 -16.85 5.24 8.83
CA GLU A 54 -16.57 5.66 7.46
C GLU A 54 -15.12 6.11 7.29
N ASP A 55 -14.53 5.87 6.11
CA ASP A 55 -13.15 6.24 5.77
C ASP A 55 -12.85 7.74 5.96
N SER A 56 -13.88 8.59 5.79
CA SER A 56 -13.79 10.04 5.95
C SER A 56 -13.80 10.50 7.41
N GLU A 57 -14.28 9.67 8.34
CA GLU A 57 -14.29 10.00 9.76
C GLU A 57 -12.92 9.75 10.40
N TYR A 58 -12.11 8.90 9.78
CA TYR A 58 -10.74 8.67 10.22
C TYR A 58 -9.82 9.82 9.76
N PRO A 59 -8.87 10.24 10.61
CA PRO A 59 -7.93 11.30 10.24
C PRO A 59 -7.06 10.92 9.04
N ASP A 60 -6.67 11.92 8.25
CA ASP A 60 -5.89 11.71 7.01
C ASP A 60 -4.55 11.00 7.21
N TRP A 61 -3.91 11.16 8.38
CA TRP A 61 -2.61 10.54 8.68
C TRP A 61 -2.66 9.01 8.72
N LEU A 62 -3.84 8.40 8.91
CA LEU A 62 -3.99 6.95 8.95
C LEU A 62 -3.62 6.32 7.60
N TRP A 63 -4.00 6.99 6.52
CA TRP A 63 -3.87 6.48 5.16
C TRP A 63 -2.44 6.56 4.63
N THR A 64 -1.63 7.48 5.17
CA THR A 64 -0.23 7.64 4.77
C THR A 64 0.73 6.73 5.55
N LEU A 65 0.23 5.96 6.53
CA LEU A 65 1.07 5.16 7.43
C LEU A 65 1.79 4.01 6.72
N LEU A 66 1.17 3.43 5.69
CA LEU A 66 1.72 2.32 4.92
C LEU A 66 2.53 2.78 3.71
N ASP A 67 2.53 4.08 3.41
CA ASP A 67 3.34 4.63 2.34
C ASP A 67 4.82 4.45 2.67
N GLU A 68 5.57 3.87 1.74
CA GLU A 68 7.00 3.74 1.90
C GLU A 68 7.64 5.12 1.90
N ALA A 69 8.20 5.52 3.04
CA ALA A 69 8.99 6.74 3.09
C ALA A 69 10.16 6.61 2.10
N PRO A 70 10.31 7.53 1.13
CA PRO A 70 11.45 7.50 0.23
C PRO A 70 12.73 7.60 1.06
N LYS A 71 13.78 6.89 0.61
CA LYS A 71 15.05 6.78 1.37
C LYS A 71 15.65 8.14 1.71
N ASP A 72 15.35 9.14 0.90
CA ASP A 72 15.85 10.52 1.04
C ASP A 72 15.10 11.33 2.13
N GLN A 73 13.91 10.89 2.56
CA GLN A 73 13.09 11.57 3.58
C GLN A 73 13.10 10.88 4.94
N ILE A 74 14.03 9.94 5.17
CA ILE A 74 14.15 9.29 6.47
C ILE A 74 14.50 10.35 7.52
N PRO A 75 13.73 10.48 8.63
CA PRO A 75 14.03 11.47 9.66
C PRO A 75 15.42 11.19 10.27
N LEU A 76 16.18 12.25 10.57
CA LEU A 76 17.57 12.19 11.05
C LEU A 76 17.77 11.18 12.19
N ARG A 77 16.84 11.11 13.14
CA ARG A 77 16.89 10.16 14.26
C ARG A 77 16.90 8.69 13.79
N LYS A 78 16.15 8.36 12.74
CA LYS A 78 16.09 7.01 12.17
C LYS A 78 17.38 6.68 11.39
N GLN A 79 17.95 7.65 10.67
CA GLN A 79 19.27 7.50 10.03
C GLN A 79 20.37 7.20 11.06
N ILE A 80 20.49 8.01 12.12
CA ILE A 80 21.48 7.79 13.19
C ILE A 80 21.35 6.39 13.80
N LYS A 81 20.12 5.93 14.02
CA LYS A 81 19.86 4.57 14.53
C LYS A 81 20.37 3.50 13.57
N ILE A 82 20.10 3.65 12.26
CA ILE A 82 20.57 2.71 11.23
C ILE A 82 22.09 2.68 11.20
N ASP A 83 22.75 3.83 11.18
CA ASP A 83 24.21 3.93 11.15
C ASP A 83 24.86 3.28 12.38
N ASN A 84 24.28 3.50 13.56
CA ASN A 84 24.76 2.90 14.80
C ASN A 84 24.60 1.38 14.80
N ILE A 85 23.46 0.87 14.29
CA ILE A 85 23.23 -0.57 14.13
C ILE A 85 24.29 -1.17 13.18
N ASP A 86 24.59 -0.51 12.06
CA ASP A 86 25.55 -0.99 11.08
C ASP A 86 26.99 -0.98 11.61
N LYS A 87 27.38 0.06 12.36
CA LYS A 87 28.67 0.12 13.06
C LYS A 87 28.82 -1.07 14.02
N ILE A 88 27.80 -1.34 14.83
CA ILE A 88 27.80 -2.46 15.78
C ILE A 88 27.89 -3.80 15.06
N LYS A 89 27.09 -4.01 14.00
CA LYS A 89 27.13 -5.24 13.20
C LYS A 89 28.50 -5.48 12.58
N ARG A 90 29.12 -4.45 11.97
CA ARG A 90 30.47 -4.55 11.40
C ARG A 90 31.52 -4.88 12.45
N ALA A 91 31.46 -4.23 13.62
CA ALA A 91 32.37 -4.52 14.72
C ALA A 91 32.23 -5.96 15.25
N ASN A 92 31.00 -6.42 15.47
CA ASN A 92 30.70 -7.78 15.91
C ASN A 92 31.16 -8.82 14.88
N PHE A 93 30.95 -8.56 13.58
CA PHE A 93 31.42 -9.41 12.49
C PHE A 93 32.95 -9.56 12.49
N MET A 94 33.69 -8.44 12.56
CA MET A 94 35.15 -8.46 12.57
C MET A 94 35.72 -9.13 13.83
N LYS A 95 35.04 -8.99 14.98
CA LYS A 95 35.40 -9.67 16.22
C LYS A 95 35.19 -11.19 16.13
N ALA A 96 34.07 -11.64 15.55
CA ALA A 96 33.77 -13.06 15.39
C ALA A 96 34.77 -13.77 14.45
N LYS A 97 35.27 -13.07 13.42
CA LYS A 97 36.21 -13.63 12.44
C LYS A 97 37.67 -13.66 12.89
N LYS A 98 38.02 -13.00 14.00
CA LYS A 98 39.39 -12.93 14.54
C LYS A 98 39.75 -14.16 15.41
N LYS A 99 39.24 -15.34 15.08
CA LYS A 99 39.52 -16.59 15.81
C LYS A 99 40.34 -17.53 14.94
#